data_AF-A0A0Q4H8V9-F1
#
_entry.id   AF-A0A0Q4H8V9-F1
#
_cell.length_a   1.000
_cell.length_b   1.000
_cell.length_c   1.000
_cell.angle_alpha   90.00
_cell.angle_beta   90.00
_cell.angle_gamma   90.00
#
_symmetry.space_group_name_H-M   'P 1'
#
loop_
_entity.id
_entity.type
_entity.pdbx_description
1 polymer ?
#
loop_
_entity_poly.entity_id
_entity_poly.type
_entity_poly.pdbx_seq_one_letter_code
_entity_poly.pdbx_strand_id
1 'polypeptide(L)'
;MSHREPHAAATPVTGAVMGMRGCEHPGACSSERAGHGLNAVQQRLATVAASKWIDAIVTSVDANGFAWLATLDGGIRRVWQHDAFAGALQVGDPVALHGVYGVLAAGAQQFSVADA
;
A
#
# COMPACT_ATOMS: atom_id res chain seq x y z
N MET A 1 5.55 41.31 -12.99
CA MET A 1 5.61 41.08 -11.54
C MET A 1 4.47 40.13 -11.17
N SER A 2 4.73 38.82 -11.04
CA SER A 2 3.69 37.84 -10.68
C SER A 2 3.58 37.80 -9.16
N HIS A 3 2.44 38.23 -8.62
CA HIS A 3 2.13 38.10 -7.21
C HIS A 3 1.76 36.63 -6.95
N ARG A 4 2.71 35.84 -6.43
CA ARG A 4 2.40 34.56 -5.80
C ARG A 4 2.18 34.85 -4.32
N GLU A 5 0.92 34.88 -3.88
CA GLU A 5 0.63 34.79 -2.45
C GLU A 5 1.08 33.41 -1.95
N PRO A 6 1.90 33.33 -0.89
CA PRO A 6 2.23 32.06 -0.30
C PRO A 6 0.97 31.48 0.36
N HIS A 7 0.63 30.25 0.03
CA HIS A 7 -0.40 29.52 0.77
C HIS A 7 -0.01 29.46 2.25
N ALA A 8 -0.96 29.76 3.13
CA ALA A 8 -0.76 29.65 4.57
C ALA A 8 -0.26 28.24 4.92
N ALA A 9 0.84 28.16 5.68
CA ALA A 9 1.41 26.90 6.10
C ALA A 9 0.38 26.10 6.91
N ALA A 10 0.06 24.89 6.46
CA ALA A 10 -0.78 23.98 7.21
C ALA A 10 -0.02 23.50 8.45
N THR A 11 -0.51 23.81 9.65
CA THR A 11 0.05 23.32 10.90
C THR A 11 -0.42 21.89 11.14
N PRO A 12 0.46 20.88 11.18
CA PRO A 12 0.04 19.52 11.51
C PRO A 12 -0.36 19.46 12.99
N VAL A 13 -1.54 18.93 13.28
CA VAL A 13 -2.00 18.68 14.65
C VAL A 13 -1.68 17.24 15.00
N THR A 14 -0.62 17.03 15.79
CA THR A 14 -0.21 15.70 16.25
C THR A 14 -1.31 15.08 17.11
N GLY A 15 -1.81 13.91 16.73
CA GLY A 15 -2.82 13.15 17.49
C GLY A 15 -4.27 13.29 17.01
N ALA A 16 -4.56 14.16 16.03
CA ALA A 16 -5.80 14.09 15.29
C ALA A 16 -5.63 13.03 14.19
N VAL A 17 -6.26 11.86 14.35
CA VAL A 17 -6.46 10.95 13.22
C VAL A 17 -7.23 11.77 12.18
N MET A 18 -6.55 12.20 11.12
CA MET A 18 -7.25 12.69 9.95
C MET A 18 -8.07 11.51 9.47
N GLY A 19 -9.36 11.48 9.83
CA GLY A 19 -10.29 10.46 9.41
C GLY A 19 -10.08 10.30 7.91
N MET A 20 -9.59 9.13 7.50
CA MET A 20 -9.47 8.81 6.09
C MET A 20 -10.84 9.08 5.51
N ARG A 21 -11.01 10.14 4.71
CA ARG A 21 -12.24 10.29 3.93
C ARG A 21 -12.28 9.04 3.06
N GLY A 22 -13.15 8.12 3.44
CA GLY A 22 -13.39 6.89 2.72
C GLY A 22 -13.71 7.26 1.28
N CYS A 23 -13.17 6.48 0.35
CA CYS A 23 -13.49 6.67 -1.05
C CYS A 23 -15.01 6.47 -1.20
N GLU A 24 -15.71 7.48 -1.69
CA GLU A 24 -17.18 7.48 -1.79
C GLU A 24 -17.72 6.55 -2.88
N HIS A 25 -16.83 5.96 -3.70
CA HIS A 25 -17.16 4.99 -4.75
C HIS A 25 -16.21 3.79 -4.69
N PRO A 26 -16.65 2.63 -4.14
CA PRO A 26 -15.84 1.41 -4.05
C PRO A 26 -15.50 0.77 -5.41
N GLY A 27 -15.99 1.29 -6.54
CA GLY A 27 -15.74 0.74 -7.88
C GLY A 27 -14.89 1.63 -8.80
N ALA A 28 -14.55 2.86 -8.40
CA ALA A 28 -13.81 3.81 -9.24
C ALA A 28 -12.94 4.75 -8.41
N CYS A 29 -12.18 4.19 -7.47
CA CYS A 29 -11.20 4.99 -6.74
C CYS A 29 -10.04 5.39 -7.66
N SER A 30 -9.88 6.69 -7.91
CA SER A 30 -8.74 7.26 -8.66
C SER A 30 -7.58 7.67 -7.76
N SER A 31 -7.65 7.37 -6.45
CA SER A 31 -6.59 7.72 -5.51
C SER A 31 -5.35 6.85 -5.73
N GLU A 32 -4.17 7.46 -5.64
CA GLU A 32 -2.88 6.77 -5.70
C GLU A 32 -2.14 6.79 -4.35
N ARG A 33 -2.86 7.09 -3.27
CA ARG A 33 -2.32 7.01 -1.91
C ARG A 33 -2.01 5.56 -1.54
N ALA A 34 -1.19 5.35 -0.51
CA ALA A 34 -0.82 4.02 -0.05
C ALA A 34 -2.05 3.12 0.14
N GLY A 35 -2.00 1.91 -0.42
CA GLY A 35 -3.13 0.97 -0.42
C GLY A 35 -4.15 1.14 -1.55
N HIS A 36 -3.99 2.11 -2.46
CA HIS A 36 -4.91 2.33 -3.59
C HIS A 36 -4.25 1.95 -4.93
N GLY A 37 -4.39 2.79 -5.96
CA GLY A 37 -3.73 2.59 -7.24
C GLY A 37 -2.21 2.64 -7.10
N LEU A 38 -1.52 1.72 -7.77
CA LEU A 38 -0.06 1.72 -7.89
C LEU A 38 0.36 2.75 -8.94
N ASN A 39 0.97 3.85 -8.52
CA ASN A 39 1.43 4.88 -9.45
C ASN A 39 2.75 4.48 -10.14
N ALA A 40 3.01 5.08 -11.30
CA ALA A 40 4.15 4.71 -12.16
C ALA A 40 5.52 4.95 -11.50
N VAL A 41 5.66 5.96 -10.64
CA VAL A 41 6.92 6.25 -9.94
C VAL A 41 7.17 5.21 -8.85
N GLN A 42 6.15 4.88 -8.05
CA GLN A 42 6.20 3.85 -7.02
C GLN A 42 6.57 2.49 -7.63
N GLN A 43 5.92 2.10 -8.72
CA GLN A 43 6.22 0.86 -9.45
C GLN A 43 7.66 0.84 -9.97
N ARG A 44 8.10 1.94 -10.62
CA ARG A 44 9.47 2.05 -11.15
C ARG A 44 10.50 1.92 -10.05
N LEU A 45 10.32 2.62 -8.93
CA LEU A 45 11.25 2.60 -7.81
C LEU A 45 11.34 1.21 -7.15
N ALA A 46 10.20 0.55 -6.91
CA ALA A 46 10.19 -0.82 -6.38
C ALA A 46 10.87 -1.81 -7.33
N THR A 47 10.67 -1.65 -8.64
CA THR A 47 11.25 -2.55 -9.66
C THR A 47 12.77 -2.42 -9.75
N VAL A 48 13.33 -1.21 -9.63
CA VAL A 48 14.80 -1.01 -9.72
C VAL A 48 15.51 -1.23 -8.38
N ALA A 49 14.79 -1.17 -7.26
CA ALA A 49 15.36 -1.44 -5.95
C ALA A 49 15.54 -2.95 -5.74
N ALA A 50 16.77 -3.42 -5.89
CA ALA A 50 17.12 -4.82 -5.66
C ALA A 50 17.11 -5.22 -4.17
N SER A 51 17.11 -4.25 -3.25
CA SER A 51 17.19 -4.49 -1.80
C SER A 51 15.89 -4.10 -1.11
N LYS A 52 15.73 -4.50 0.16
CA LYS A 52 14.57 -4.17 1.03
C LYS A 52 13.25 -4.85 0.65
N TRP A 53 13.26 -5.76 -0.31
CA TRP A 53 12.21 -6.77 -0.44
C TRP A 53 12.25 -7.71 0.76
N ILE A 54 11.06 -8.01 1.28
CA ILE A 54 10.83 -8.93 2.37
C ILE A 54 9.97 -10.06 1.81
N ASP A 55 10.56 -11.25 1.67
CA ASP A 55 9.82 -12.43 1.28
C ASP A 55 8.90 -12.89 2.42
N ALA A 56 7.68 -13.27 2.06
CA ALA A 56 6.66 -13.67 3.01
C ALA A 56 5.67 -14.66 2.40
N ILE A 57 4.91 -15.33 3.27
CA ILE A 57 3.81 -16.22 2.91
C ILE A 57 2.50 -15.59 3.38
N VAL A 58 1.49 -15.56 2.51
CA VAL A 58 0.15 -15.10 2.89
C VAL A 58 -0.46 -16.09 3.89
N THR A 59 -0.86 -15.59 5.06
CA THR A 59 -1.49 -16.40 6.12
C THR A 59 -2.99 -16.15 6.27
N SER A 60 -3.44 -14.97 5.86
CA SER A 60 -4.86 -14.59 5.86
C SER A 60 -5.07 -13.42 4.91
N VAL A 61 -6.23 -13.38 4.26
CA VAL A 61 -6.73 -12.23 3.49
C VAL A 61 -8.22 -12.10 3.80
N ASP A 62 -8.68 -10.88 4.06
CA ASP A 62 -10.09 -10.61 4.28
C ASP A 62 -10.74 -9.81 3.14
N ALA A 63 -12.07 -9.79 3.14
CA ALA A 63 -12.87 -9.09 2.14
C ALA A 63 -12.76 -7.55 2.23
N ASN A 64 -12.17 -7.01 3.30
CA ASN A 64 -11.92 -5.58 3.46
C ASN A 64 -10.53 -5.18 2.92
N GLY A 65 -9.79 -6.14 2.39
CA GLY A 65 -8.49 -5.95 1.76
C GLY A 65 -7.31 -5.92 2.71
N PHE A 66 -7.48 -6.42 3.95
CA PHE A 66 -6.35 -6.70 4.82
C PHE A 66 -5.73 -8.06 4.48
N ALA A 67 -4.40 -8.12 4.45
CA ALA A 67 -3.64 -9.36 4.33
C ALA A 67 -2.59 -9.45 5.45
N TRP A 68 -2.39 -10.66 5.97
CA TRP A 68 -1.36 -10.99 6.95
C TRP A 68 -0.29 -11.83 6.30
N LEU A 69 0.95 -11.38 6.40
CA LEU A 69 2.11 -11.95 5.74
C LEU A 69 3.08 -12.47 6.79
N ALA A 70 3.34 -13.77 6.79
CA ALA A 70 4.38 -14.37 7.61
C ALA A 70 5.72 -14.21 6.91
N THR A 71 6.60 -13.40 7.46
CA THR A 71 7.94 -13.15 6.92
C THR A 71 8.86 -14.32 7.28
N LEU A 72 9.87 -14.57 6.43
CA LEU A 72 10.76 -15.74 6.61
C LEU A 72 11.65 -15.65 7.86
N ASP A 73 11.77 -14.47 8.47
CA ASP A 73 12.44 -14.23 9.75
C ASP A 73 11.52 -14.51 10.97
N GLY A 74 10.30 -15.01 10.75
CA GLY A 74 9.35 -15.37 11.80
C GLY A 74 8.43 -14.22 12.24
N GLY A 75 8.50 -13.07 11.58
CA GLY A 75 7.59 -11.94 11.81
C GLY A 75 6.22 -12.10 11.14
N ILE A 76 5.28 -11.24 11.54
CA ILE A 76 3.99 -11.06 10.87
C ILE A 76 3.88 -9.59 10.46
N ARG A 77 3.52 -9.34 9.20
CA ARG A 77 3.20 -8.01 8.68
C ARG A 77 1.75 -7.98 8.26
N ARG A 78 1.06 -6.89 8.58
CA ARG A 78 -0.31 -6.65 8.11
C ARG A 78 -0.28 -5.52 7.11
N VAL A 79 -0.89 -5.76 5.96
CA VAL A 79 -0.98 -4.78 4.88
C VAL A 79 -2.41 -4.62 4.43
N TRP A 80 -2.72 -3.46 3.85
CA TRP A 80 -4.05 -3.16 3.34
C TRP A 80 -4.00 -2.70 1.88
N GLN A 81 -4.93 -3.20 1.06
CA GLN A 81 -5.20 -2.73 -0.30
C GLN A 81 -6.70 -2.58 -0.53
N HIS A 82 -7.09 -1.48 -1.17
CA HIS A 82 -8.47 -1.01 -1.27
C HIS A 82 -9.45 -1.98 -1.93
N ASP A 83 -9.00 -2.68 -2.97
CA ASP A 83 -9.80 -3.57 -3.81
C ASP A 83 -9.58 -5.04 -3.46
N ALA A 84 -9.17 -5.32 -2.22
CA ALA A 84 -8.86 -6.66 -1.72
C ALA A 84 -7.97 -7.49 -2.67
N PHE A 85 -6.95 -6.83 -3.23
CA PHE A 85 -6.00 -7.42 -4.17
C PHE A 85 -6.67 -8.02 -5.42
N ALA A 86 -7.88 -7.56 -5.78
CA ALA A 86 -8.74 -8.14 -6.82
C ALA A 86 -8.91 -9.66 -6.70
N GLY A 87 -8.83 -10.21 -5.47
CA GLY A 87 -8.89 -11.65 -5.21
C GLY A 87 -7.65 -12.44 -5.65
N ALA A 88 -6.55 -11.78 -5.99
CA ALA A 88 -5.33 -12.42 -6.50
C ALA A 88 -4.50 -13.15 -5.42
N LEU A 89 -4.75 -12.88 -4.14
CA LEU A 89 -4.04 -13.51 -3.03
C LEU A 89 -4.82 -14.68 -2.45
N GLN A 90 -4.12 -15.79 -2.22
CA GLN A 90 -4.62 -16.96 -1.51
C GLN A 90 -3.70 -17.29 -0.32
N VAL A 91 -4.27 -17.91 0.72
CA VAL A 91 -3.48 -18.41 1.85
C VAL A 91 -2.47 -19.44 1.36
N GLY A 92 -1.21 -19.27 1.74
CA GLY A 92 -0.08 -20.09 1.29
C GLY A 92 0.71 -19.48 0.13
N ASP A 93 0.22 -18.42 -0.51
CA ASP A 93 0.92 -17.81 -1.64
C ASP A 93 2.24 -17.18 -1.20
N PRO A 94 3.33 -17.41 -1.95
CA PRO A 94 4.56 -16.66 -1.78
C PRO A 94 4.40 -15.25 -2.34
N VAL A 95 4.80 -14.26 -1.54
CA VAL A 95 4.77 -12.84 -1.90
C VAL A 95 6.04 -12.15 -1.47
N ALA A 96 6.31 -10.99 -2.07
CA ALA A 96 7.41 -10.12 -1.64
C ALA A 96 6.87 -8.72 -1.32
N LEU A 97 7.22 -8.18 -0.16
CA LEU A 97 6.81 -6.84 0.29
C LEU A 97 8.01 -5.88 0.23
N HIS A 98 7.90 -4.78 -0.52
CA HIS A 98 8.85 -3.68 -0.47
C HIS A 98 8.37 -2.60 0.49
N GLY A 99 8.72 -2.74 1.77
CA GLY A 99 8.18 -1.88 2.85
C GLY A 99 8.47 -0.38 2.69
N VAL A 100 9.53 0.02 1.99
CA VAL A 100 9.88 1.44 1.76
C VAL A 100 8.96 2.09 0.71
N TYR A 101 8.51 1.31 -0.28
CA TYR A 101 7.69 1.83 -1.38
C TYR A 101 6.24 1.35 -1.28
N GLY A 102 5.88 0.60 -0.24
CA GLY A 102 4.53 0.08 -0.06
C GLY A 102 4.05 -0.73 -1.25
N VAL A 103 4.87 -1.65 -1.76
CA VAL A 103 4.50 -2.52 -2.89
C VAL A 103 4.50 -3.97 -2.45
N LEU A 104 3.41 -4.69 -2.72
CA LEU A 104 3.32 -6.13 -2.58
C LEU A 104 3.37 -6.76 -3.98
N ALA A 105 4.33 -7.65 -4.22
CA ALA A 105 4.41 -8.45 -5.42
C ALA A 105 3.84 -9.86 -5.14
N ALA A 106 2.93 -10.31 -5.99
CA ALA A 106 2.35 -11.65 -5.98
C ALA A 106 2.36 -12.20 -7.41
N GLY A 107 3.27 -13.15 -7.69
CA GLY A 107 3.55 -13.59 -9.05
C GLY A 107 3.96 -12.42 -9.96
N ALA A 108 3.23 -12.22 -11.06
CA ALA A 108 3.45 -11.12 -12.00
C ALA A 108 2.72 -9.81 -11.62
N GLN A 109 1.85 -9.84 -10.61
CA GLN A 109 1.05 -8.70 -10.19
C GLN A 109 1.74 -7.91 -9.08
N GLN A 110 1.53 -6.60 -9.08
CA GLN A 110 2.02 -5.69 -8.04
C GLN A 110 0.87 -4.82 -7.54
N PHE A 111 0.84 -4.62 -6.23
CA PHE A 111 -0.20 -3.87 -5.55
C PHE A 111 0.42 -2.77 -4.69
N SER A 112 -0.14 -1.56 -4.72
CA SER A 112 0.16 -0.55 -3.71
C SER A 112 -0.51 -0.95 -2.42
N VAL A 113 0.24 -0.97 -1.32
CA VAL A 113 -0.23 -1.39 0.00
C VAL A 113 0.06 -0.33 1.04
N ALA A 114 -0.81 -0.22 2.04
CA ALA A 114 -0.56 0.53 3.27
C ALA A 114 -0.16 -0.43 4.40
N ASP A 115 0.74 0.00 5.27
CA ASP A 115 0.99 -0.67 6.54
C ASP A 115 -0.22 -0.47 7.46
N ALA A 116 -0.60 -1.50 8.21
CA ALA A 116 -1.89 -1.53 8.91
C ALA A 116 -1.80 -2.04 10.35
#